data_AF-A0A2V8QU74-F1
#
_entry.id   AF-A0A2V8QU74-F1
#
_cell.length_a   1.000
_cell.length_b   1.000
_cell.length_c   1.000
_cell.angle_alpha   90.00
_cell.angle_beta   90.00
_cell.angle_gamma   90.00
#
_symmetry.space_group_name_H-M   'P 1'
#
loop_
_entity.id
_entity.type
_entity.pdbx_description
1 polymer ?
#
loop_
_entity_poly.entity_id
_entity_poly.type
_entity_poly.pdbx_seq_one_letter_code
_entity_poly.pdbx_strand_id
1 'polypeptide(L)'
;MKIPYLLSIITWLPALGALVVLFLFNKGQTGALKRFATAWFALDFVASLALLGYDRGLGGFQFLEDAQWIPVVGARYQMGVDGVAVLLILLTTLLGWIASLSSWEYIEKRQKEYYVLLLLLQTSVLGVFCAADLFLFFLFFEVSLVPMYFLIGIWGGERRLYAAIKFFLYTLVGSVGLLLGLIKLYFLTQDASLVSTIAPATKSLIAGNGPALALLNSSFAAAQGAGTGTFNIMFMQSLGSVLPMGTMQVILFFAFALGFAIKVPMWPFHTWLPDAHVEAPTAGSVILAGILLKLGTYGFYRFNLPLFPKASIDQSYFGSFGVRNVMIILALISIIYGALAAMYFVVKRDGDVKKLVAYSSVSSMGVVMLGLFSLNPNGLDGAVLHMINHGIYSGALFLLVGIIYERRHTRAVN
;
A
#
# COMPACT_ATOMS: atom_id res chain seq x y z
N MET A 1 8.93 -13.98 -23.31
CA MET A 1 9.18 -12.76 -24.10
C MET A 1 9.38 -11.62 -23.11
N LYS A 2 10.51 -10.90 -23.13
CA LYS A 2 10.69 -9.73 -22.25
C LYS A 2 9.91 -8.57 -22.86
N ILE A 3 8.78 -8.22 -22.25
CA ILE A 3 7.99 -7.05 -22.66
C ILE A 3 8.70 -5.81 -22.09
N PRO A 4 9.20 -4.90 -22.94
CA PRO A 4 9.81 -3.66 -22.46
C PRO A 4 8.74 -2.80 -21.77
N TYR A 5 9.12 -2.12 -20.69
CA TYR A 5 8.25 -1.21 -19.95
C TYR A 5 6.96 -1.85 -19.38
N LEU A 6 7.03 -3.13 -19.01
CA LEU A 6 5.87 -3.89 -18.51
C LEU A 6 5.21 -3.24 -17.28
N LEU A 7 5.99 -2.76 -16.32
CA LEU A 7 5.46 -2.11 -15.11
C LEU A 7 4.83 -0.77 -15.45
N SER A 8 5.44 0.03 -16.32
CA SER A 8 4.82 1.25 -16.83
C SER A 8 3.47 0.97 -17.50
N ILE A 9 3.41 -0.07 -18.33
CA ILE A 9 2.17 -0.47 -19.02
C ILE A 9 1.10 -0.81 -17.98
N ILE A 10 1.38 -1.72 -17.04
CA ILE A 10 0.42 -2.15 -16.01
C ILE A 10 -0.01 -0.95 -15.15
N THR A 11 0.93 -0.13 -14.68
CA THR A 11 0.62 1.00 -13.79
C THR A 11 -0.24 2.06 -14.47
N TRP A 12 0.04 2.41 -15.73
CA TRP A 12 -0.63 3.53 -16.42
C TRP A 12 -1.82 3.12 -17.28
N LEU A 13 -2.01 1.81 -17.55
CA LEU A 13 -3.16 1.34 -18.32
C LEU A 13 -4.50 1.79 -17.72
N PRO A 14 -4.75 1.71 -16.40
CA PRO A 14 -6.00 2.22 -15.82
C PRO A 14 -6.17 3.73 -16.01
N ALA A 15 -5.09 4.51 -15.90
CA ALA A 15 -5.13 5.96 -16.14
C ALA A 15 -5.53 6.27 -17.60
N LEU A 16 -5.01 5.53 -18.58
CA LEU A 16 -5.44 5.65 -19.96
C LEU A 16 -6.93 5.37 -20.12
N GLY A 17 -7.44 4.32 -19.44
CA GLY A 17 -8.87 4.02 -19.38
C GLY A 17 -9.67 5.18 -18.77
N ALA A 18 -9.14 5.82 -17.73
CA ALA A 18 -9.78 6.97 -17.10
C ALA A 18 -9.88 8.17 -18.07
N LEU A 19 -8.83 8.42 -18.87
CA LEU A 19 -8.85 9.46 -19.91
C LEU A 19 -9.86 9.12 -21.01
N VAL A 20 -9.91 7.87 -21.46
CA VAL A 20 -10.88 7.40 -22.46
C VAL A 20 -12.32 7.61 -21.95
N VAL A 21 -12.60 7.21 -20.70
CA VAL A 21 -13.89 7.48 -20.06
C VAL A 21 -14.17 8.99 -20.01
N LEU A 22 -13.18 9.79 -19.59
CA LEU A 22 -13.34 11.22 -19.39
C LEU A 22 -13.63 11.97 -20.70
N PHE A 23 -12.98 11.62 -21.81
CA PHE A 23 -13.08 12.36 -23.06
C PHE A 23 -14.06 11.76 -24.07
N LEU A 24 -14.26 10.43 -24.09
CA LEU A 24 -15.05 9.78 -25.14
C LEU A 24 -16.47 9.39 -24.72
N PHE A 25 -16.74 9.25 -23.41
CA PHE A 25 -18.08 8.86 -22.93
C PHE A 25 -18.89 10.07 -22.48
N ASN A 26 -20.11 10.20 -23.00
CA ASN A 26 -21.07 11.21 -22.57
C ASN A 26 -21.94 10.72 -21.40
N LYS A 27 -22.51 11.65 -20.62
CA LYS A 27 -23.29 11.33 -19.40
C LYS A 27 -24.48 10.38 -19.66
N GLY A 28 -25.03 10.36 -20.88
CA GLY A 28 -26.16 9.49 -21.25
C GLY A 28 -25.78 8.05 -21.64
N GLN A 29 -24.49 7.72 -21.79
CA GLN A 29 -24.02 6.41 -22.27
C GLN A 29 -23.67 5.45 -21.14
N THR A 30 -24.53 5.36 -20.13
CA THR A 30 -24.27 4.64 -18.87
C THR A 30 -23.97 3.15 -19.07
N GLY A 31 -24.74 2.45 -19.91
CA GLY A 31 -24.52 1.02 -20.18
C GLY A 31 -23.19 0.73 -20.90
N ALA A 32 -22.85 1.54 -21.91
CA ALA A 32 -21.59 1.41 -22.64
C ALA A 32 -20.38 1.74 -21.74
N LEU A 33 -20.51 2.77 -20.91
CA LEU A 33 -19.51 3.18 -19.93
C LEU A 33 -19.17 2.04 -18.96
N LYS A 34 -20.19 1.41 -18.34
CA LYS A 34 -20.02 0.30 -17.39
C LYS A 34 -19.28 -0.87 -18.04
N ARG A 35 -19.73 -1.29 -19.23
CA ARG A 35 -19.10 -2.38 -20.01
C ARG A 35 -17.65 -2.07 -20.36
N PHE A 36 -17.38 -0.84 -20.83
CA PHE A 36 -16.03 -0.41 -21.16
C PHE A 36 -15.12 -0.43 -19.92
N ALA A 37 -15.52 0.23 -18.83
CA ALA A 37 -14.71 0.31 -17.62
C ALA A 37 -14.40 -1.08 -17.08
N THR A 38 -15.40 -1.96 -17.00
CA THR A 38 -15.21 -3.35 -16.57
C THR A 38 -14.28 -4.13 -17.48
N ALA A 39 -14.43 -4.02 -18.80
CA ALA A 39 -13.52 -4.66 -19.75
C ALA A 39 -12.08 -4.11 -19.63
N TRP A 40 -11.94 -2.82 -19.31
CA TRP A 40 -10.65 -2.17 -19.12
C TRP A 40 -9.95 -2.66 -17.84
N PHE A 41 -10.68 -2.82 -16.74
CA PHE A 41 -10.14 -3.46 -15.53
C PHE A 41 -9.76 -4.94 -15.78
N ALA A 42 -10.56 -5.66 -16.57
CA ALA A 42 -10.23 -7.03 -16.95
C ALA A 42 -8.95 -7.10 -17.79
N LEU A 43 -8.77 -6.16 -18.73
CA LEU A 43 -7.55 -6.04 -19.52
C LEU A 43 -6.33 -5.77 -18.63
N ASP A 44 -6.47 -4.89 -17.64
CA ASP A 44 -5.41 -4.60 -16.66
C ASP A 44 -5.05 -5.83 -15.81
N PHE A 45 -6.04 -6.60 -15.38
CA PHE A 45 -5.80 -7.90 -14.74
C PHE A 45 -5.08 -8.89 -15.65
N VAL A 46 -5.49 -9.01 -16.92
CA VAL A 46 -4.80 -9.89 -17.89
C VAL A 46 -3.37 -9.42 -18.13
N ALA A 47 -3.13 -8.11 -18.22
CA ALA A 47 -1.79 -7.54 -18.36
C ALA A 47 -0.91 -7.86 -17.15
N SER A 48 -1.46 -7.79 -15.94
CA SER A 48 -0.72 -8.08 -14.71
C SER A 48 -0.30 -9.55 -14.58
N LEU A 49 -0.99 -10.49 -15.25
CA LEU A 49 -0.58 -11.91 -15.31
C LEU A 49 0.80 -12.12 -15.94
N ALA A 50 1.29 -11.18 -16.76
CA ALA A 50 2.66 -11.24 -17.28
C ALA A 50 3.73 -11.23 -16.17
N LEU A 51 3.40 -10.70 -14.98
CA LEU A 51 4.27 -10.72 -13.81
C LEU A 51 4.45 -12.12 -13.20
N LEU A 52 3.64 -13.10 -13.59
CA LEU A 52 3.88 -14.51 -13.24
C LEU A 52 5.18 -15.05 -13.84
N GLY A 53 5.79 -14.32 -14.78
CA GLY A 53 7.16 -14.56 -15.25
C GLY A 53 8.27 -14.18 -14.26
N TYR A 54 7.94 -13.73 -13.05
CA TYR A 54 8.91 -13.46 -11.99
C TYR A 54 9.70 -14.72 -11.62
N ASP A 55 11.03 -14.64 -11.70
CA ASP A 55 11.92 -15.75 -11.34
C ASP A 55 12.11 -15.81 -9.82
N ARG A 56 11.48 -16.81 -9.20
CA ARG A 56 11.56 -17.03 -7.74
C ARG A 56 12.95 -17.45 -7.28
N GLY A 57 13.73 -18.11 -8.12
CA GLY A 57 15.10 -18.54 -7.81
C GLY A 57 16.09 -17.37 -7.83
N LEU A 58 15.87 -16.40 -8.71
CA LEU A 58 16.69 -15.18 -8.77
C LEU A 58 16.40 -14.21 -7.61
N GLY A 59 15.14 -14.11 -7.18
CA GLY A 59 14.75 -13.18 -6.12
C GLY A 59 14.98 -11.70 -6.46
N GLY A 60 14.98 -10.84 -5.44
CA GLY A 60 15.24 -9.40 -5.57
C GLY A 60 14.25 -8.63 -6.45
N PHE A 61 14.60 -7.40 -6.83
CA PHE A 61 13.81 -6.63 -7.77
C PHE A 61 14.00 -7.12 -9.21
N GLN A 62 12.89 -7.25 -9.94
CA GLN A 62 12.84 -7.64 -11.34
C GLN A 62 11.91 -6.70 -12.12
N PHE A 63 11.87 -6.84 -13.44
CA PHE A 63 11.14 -5.94 -14.35
C PHE A 63 11.57 -4.47 -14.17
N LEU A 64 12.88 -4.25 -14.01
CA LEU A 64 13.45 -2.95 -13.71
C LEU A 64 13.25 -1.98 -14.87
N GLU A 65 12.75 -0.80 -14.55
CA GLU A 65 12.65 0.34 -15.46
C GLU A 65 13.28 1.55 -14.77
N ASP A 66 14.13 2.28 -15.48
CA ASP A 66 14.89 3.40 -14.90
C ASP A 66 15.00 4.54 -15.91
N ALA A 67 14.42 5.69 -15.57
CA ALA A 67 14.51 6.92 -16.34
C ALA A 67 14.75 8.12 -15.44
N GLN A 68 15.52 9.11 -15.93
CA GLN A 68 15.66 10.40 -15.25
C GLN A 68 14.30 11.12 -15.22
N TRP A 69 13.95 11.69 -14.06
CA TRP A 69 12.71 12.42 -13.90
C TRP A 69 12.92 13.84 -13.40
N ILE A 70 13.50 14.01 -12.20
CA ILE A 70 13.79 15.34 -11.62
C ILE A 70 15.27 15.40 -11.23
N PRO A 71 16.19 15.74 -12.16
CA PRO A 71 17.63 15.68 -11.93
C PRO A 71 18.12 16.55 -10.77
N VAL A 72 17.52 17.72 -10.54
CA VAL A 72 17.98 18.68 -9.51
C VAL A 72 17.90 18.13 -8.08
N VAL A 73 17.00 17.17 -7.83
CA VAL A 73 16.86 16.47 -6.54
C VAL A 73 17.23 14.99 -6.65
N GLY A 74 17.74 14.54 -7.81
CA GLY A 74 18.08 13.13 -8.03
C GLY A 74 16.90 12.15 -8.01
N ALA A 75 15.66 12.63 -8.15
CA ALA A 75 14.48 11.75 -8.24
C ALA A 75 14.37 11.13 -9.63
N ARG A 76 14.04 9.84 -9.67
CA ARG A 76 13.99 9.05 -10.90
C ARG A 76 12.65 8.35 -11.05
N TYR A 77 12.26 8.11 -12.29
CA TYR A 77 11.18 7.17 -12.58
C TYR A 77 11.78 5.76 -12.55
N GLN A 78 11.92 5.22 -11.34
CA GLN A 78 12.40 3.86 -11.12
C GLN A 78 11.25 2.96 -10.72
N MET A 79 11.06 1.89 -11.48
CA MET A 79 10.08 0.86 -11.22
C MET A 79 10.78 -0.49 -11.09
N GLY A 80 10.24 -1.36 -10.24
CA GLY A 80 10.72 -2.71 -10.04
C GLY A 80 9.84 -3.43 -9.04
N VAL A 81 9.66 -4.74 -9.22
CA VAL A 81 8.84 -5.57 -8.32
C VAL A 81 9.62 -6.76 -7.78
N ASP A 82 9.34 -7.16 -6.54
CA ASP A 82 9.75 -8.45 -5.98
C ASP A 82 8.55 -9.41 -5.90
N GLY A 83 8.78 -10.60 -5.35
CA GLY A 83 7.73 -11.62 -5.19
C GLY A 83 6.50 -11.13 -4.41
N VAL A 84 6.67 -10.31 -3.37
CA VAL A 84 5.54 -9.78 -2.58
C VAL A 84 4.76 -8.74 -3.37
N ALA A 85 5.43 -7.81 -4.05
CA ALA A 85 4.79 -6.82 -4.90
C ALA A 85 4.01 -7.48 -6.04
N VAL A 86 4.54 -8.53 -6.67
CA VAL A 86 3.84 -9.28 -7.72
C VAL A 86 2.49 -9.81 -7.20
N LEU A 87 2.46 -10.45 -6.03
CA LEU A 87 1.21 -10.97 -5.46
C LEU A 87 0.20 -9.85 -5.17
N LEU A 88 0.67 -8.70 -4.65
CA LEU A 88 -0.19 -7.56 -4.33
C LEU A 88 -0.72 -6.86 -5.58
N ILE A 89 0.05 -6.79 -6.67
CA ILE A 89 -0.38 -6.25 -7.96
C ILE A 89 -1.46 -7.15 -8.59
N LEU A 90 -1.25 -8.48 -8.58
CA LEU A 90 -2.25 -9.44 -9.06
C LEU A 90 -3.56 -9.34 -8.26
N LEU A 91 -3.46 -9.27 -6.93
CA LEU A 91 -4.62 -9.06 -6.06
C LEU A 91 -5.32 -7.73 -6.36
N THR A 92 -4.55 -6.66 -6.54
CA THR A 92 -5.08 -5.31 -6.83
C THR A 92 -5.90 -5.30 -8.11
N THR A 93 -5.33 -5.82 -9.19
CA THR A 93 -5.99 -5.83 -10.50
C THR A 93 -7.21 -6.75 -10.53
N LEU A 94 -7.15 -7.91 -9.86
CA LEU A 94 -8.28 -8.81 -9.69
C LEU A 94 -9.44 -8.15 -8.93
N LEU A 95 -9.15 -7.56 -7.76
CA LEU A 95 -10.18 -6.91 -6.95
C LEU A 95 -10.73 -5.65 -7.60
N GLY A 96 -9.93 -4.90 -8.36
CA GLY A 96 -10.39 -3.79 -9.18
C GLY A 96 -11.42 -4.21 -10.23
N TRP A 97 -11.16 -5.33 -10.91
CA TRP A 97 -12.11 -5.90 -11.86
C TRP A 97 -13.42 -6.34 -11.19
N ILE A 98 -13.33 -7.06 -10.07
CA ILE A 98 -14.51 -7.48 -9.28
C ILE A 98 -15.28 -6.26 -8.74
N ALA A 99 -14.57 -5.25 -8.23
CA ALA A 99 -15.16 -4.02 -7.71
C ALA A 99 -15.93 -3.27 -8.81
N SER A 100 -15.37 -3.17 -10.01
CA SER A 100 -16.06 -2.62 -11.18
C SER A 100 -17.34 -3.39 -11.49
N LEU A 101 -17.28 -4.72 -11.58
CA LEU A 101 -18.45 -5.58 -11.82
C LEU A 101 -19.55 -5.40 -10.77
N SER A 102 -19.18 -5.39 -9.49
CA SER A 102 -20.15 -5.24 -8.39
C SER A 102 -20.84 -3.89 -8.37
N SER A 103 -20.29 -2.87 -9.05
CA SER A 103 -20.79 -1.48 -9.02
C SER A 103 -21.89 -1.18 -10.03
N TRP A 104 -22.33 -2.16 -10.82
CA TRP A 104 -23.24 -1.93 -11.94
C TRP A 104 -24.64 -1.50 -11.52
N GLU A 105 -25.25 -2.12 -10.51
CA GLU A 105 -26.64 -1.86 -10.17
C GLU A 105 -26.78 -0.63 -9.25
N TYR A 106 -26.01 -0.57 -8.16
CA TYR A 106 -26.22 0.44 -7.12
C TYR A 106 -25.58 1.82 -7.39
N ILE A 107 -24.65 1.94 -8.34
CA ILE A 107 -24.09 3.25 -8.72
C ILE A 107 -24.96 3.87 -9.82
N GLU A 108 -25.92 4.70 -9.38
CA GLU A 108 -26.89 5.33 -10.28
C GLU A 108 -26.50 6.76 -10.66
N LYS A 109 -25.88 7.52 -9.75
CA LYS A 109 -25.53 8.93 -9.94
C LYS A 109 -24.06 9.12 -10.32
N ARG A 110 -23.76 10.11 -11.18
CA ARG A 110 -22.38 10.51 -11.55
C ARG A 110 -21.48 9.32 -11.94
N GLN A 111 -22.03 8.39 -12.71
CA GLN A 111 -21.39 7.11 -13.00
C GLN A 111 -20.03 7.30 -13.71
N LYS A 112 -19.94 8.29 -14.60
CA LYS A 112 -18.71 8.65 -15.30
C LYS A 112 -17.58 8.99 -14.32
N GLU A 113 -17.85 9.90 -13.38
CA GLU A 113 -16.89 10.33 -12.37
C GLU A 113 -16.49 9.19 -11.44
N TYR A 114 -17.43 8.29 -11.11
CA TYR A 114 -17.16 7.11 -10.30
C TYR A 114 -16.09 6.20 -10.93
N TYR A 115 -16.29 5.80 -12.19
CA TYR A 115 -15.35 4.91 -12.88
C TYR A 115 -14.00 5.57 -13.16
N VAL A 116 -13.98 6.88 -13.45
CA VAL A 116 -12.72 7.64 -13.56
C VAL A 116 -11.93 7.58 -12.25
N LEU A 117 -12.56 7.87 -11.12
CA LEU A 117 -11.89 7.82 -9.82
C LEU A 117 -11.47 6.40 -9.44
N LEU A 118 -12.27 5.39 -9.77
CA LEU A 118 -11.91 3.99 -9.54
C LEU A 118 -10.66 3.57 -10.32
N LEU A 119 -10.56 3.98 -11.59
CA LEU A 119 -9.40 3.72 -12.46
C LEU A 119 -8.15 4.49 -12.01
N LEU A 120 -8.31 5.74 -11.58
CA LEU A 120 -7.21 6.52 -11.01
C LEU A 120 -6.74 5.95 -9.66
N LEU A 121 -7.65 5.42 -8.84
CA LEU A 121 -7.31 4.71 -7.61
C LEU A 121 -6.45 3.49 -7.94
N GLN A 122 -6.85 2.67 -8.91
CA GLN A 122 -6.05 1.52 -9.35
C GLN A 122 -4.66 1.93 -9.83
N THR A 123 -4.56 2.95 -10.69
CA THR A 123 -3.27 3.52 -11.15
C THR A 123 -2.37 3.85 -9.97
N SER A 124 -2.90 4.59 -8.99
CA SER A 124 -2.11 5.04 -7.85
C SER A 124 -1.62 3.87 -6.98
N VAL A 125 -2.49 2.89 -6.73
CA VAL A 125 -2.18 1.71 -5.92
C VAL A 125 -1.15 0.81 -6.61
N LEU A 126 -1.27 0.60 -7.93
CA LEU A 126 -0.28 -0.12 -8.71
C LEU A 126 1.08 0.59 -8.68
N GLY A 127 1.07 1.92 -8.82
CA GLY A 127 2.28 2.74 -8.69
C GLY A 127 2.99 2.57 -7.35
N VAL A 128 2.25 2.42 -6.24
CA VAL A 128 2.84 2.16 -4.92
C VAL A 128 3.63 0.85 -4.89
N PHE A 129 3.10 -0.23 -5.47
CA PHE A 129 3.76 -1.53 -5.46
C PHE A 129 4.89 -1.66 -6.48
N CYS A 130 4.83 -0.88 -7.58
CA CYS A 130 5.84 -0.89 -8.62
C CYS A 130 7.01 0.07 -8.36
N ALA A 131 6.85 1.10 -7.53
CA ALA A 131 7.87 2.13 -7.33
C ALA A 131 9.14 1.57 -6.67
N ALA A 132 10.28 1.76 -7.33
CA ALA A 132 11.63 1.46 -6.84
C ALA A 132 12.40 2.72 -6.34
N ASP A 133 11.78 3.91 -6.47
CA ASP A 133 12.22 5.20 -5.95
C ASP A 133 11.24 5.66 -4.86
N LEU A 134 11.77 6.11 -3.71
CA LEU A 134 10.98 6.42 -2.51
C LEU A 134 10.16 7.72 -2.66
N PHE A 135 10.62 8.67 -3.48
CA PHE A 135 9.84 9.88 -3.80
C PHE A 135 8.68 9.54 -4.73
N LEU A 136 8.93 8.70 -5.74
CA LEU A 136 7.87 8.17 -6.62
C LEU A 136 6.84 7.34 -5.84
N PHE A 137 7.31 6.48 -4.93
CA PHE A 137 6.46 5.74 -4.00
C PHE A 137 5.58 6.69 -3.19
N PHE A 138 6.16 7.73 -2.58
CA PHE A 138 5.44 8.69 -1.76
C PHE A 138 4.34 9.40 -2.57
N LEU A 139 4.66 9.81 -3.81
CA LEU A 139 3.67 10.44 -4.68
C LEU A 139 2.47 9.52 -4.93
N PHE A 140 2.71 8.28 -5.35
CA PHE A 140 1.62 7.33 -5.58
C PHE A 140 0.84 7.01 -4.30
N PHE A 141 1.55 6.91 -3.17
CA PHE A 141 0.98 6.64 -1.85
C PHE A 141 0.02 7.73 -1.40
N GLU A 142 0.36 9.01 -1.63
CA GLU A 142 -0.50 10.16 -1.33
C GLU A 142 -1.62 10.34 -2.35
N VAL A 143 -1.30 10.21 -3.64
CA VAL A 143 -2.29 10.33 -4.72
C VAL A 143 -3.42 9.32 -4.56
N SER A 144 -3.14 8.12 -4.01
CA SER A 144 -4.18 7.12 -3.71
C SER A 144 -5.27 7.59 -2.76
N LEU A 145 -4.99 8.58 -1.90
CA LEU A 145 -5.96 9.13 -0.96
C LEU A 145 -7.02 9.95 -1.67
N VAL A 146 -6.68 10.63 -2.77
CA VAL A 146 -7.57 11.60 -3.43
C VAL A 146 -8.77 10.90 -4.08
N PRO A 147 -8.61 9.86 -4.93
CA PRO A 147 -9.76 9.13 -5.45
C PRO A 147 -10.59 8.48 -4.34
N MET A 148 -9.95 7.89 -3.34
CA MET A 148 -10.66 7.23 -2.24
C MET A 148 -11.50 8.22 -1.42
N TYR A 149 -10.97 9.41 -1.14
CA TYR A 149 -11.70 10.48 -0.47
C TYR A 149 -13.01 10.83 -1.22
N PHE A 150 -12.94 11.00 -2.53
CA PHE A 150 -14.13 11.31 -3.34
C PHE A 150 -15.08 10.12 -3.48
N LEU A 151 -14.56 8.89 -3.62
CA LEU A 151 -15.38 7.68 -3.69
C LEU A 151 -16.24 7.53 -2.42
N ILE A 152 -15.68 7.80 -1.24
CA ILE A 152 -16.43 7.86 0.02
C ILE A 152 -17.35 9.09 0.02
N GLY A 153 -16.82 10.29 -0.18
CA GLY A 153 -17.55 11.55 0.03
C GLY A 153 -18.74 11.80 -0.91
N ILE A 154 -18.75 11.21 -2.11
CA ILE A 154 -19.82 11.42 -3.12
C ILE A 154 -20.80 10.24 -3.16
N TRP A 155 -20.30 8.99 -3.16
CA TRP A 155 -21.12 7.77 -3.31
C TRP A 155 -21.32 7.00 -2.00
N GLY A 156 -20.78 7.49 -0.89
CA GLY A 156 -21.00 6.89 0.40
C GLY A 156 -22.39 7.13 1.00
N GLY A 157 -22.57 6.58 2.20
CA GLY A 157 -23.78 6.64 3.01
C GLY A 157 -24.08 8.01 3.64
N GLU A 158 -24.86 8.01 4.70
CA GLU A 158 -25.38 9.22 5.36
C GLU A 158 -24.28 10.11 5.95
N ARG A 159 -23.26 9.51 6.59
CA ARG A 159 -22.16 10.25 7.23
C ARG A 159 -20.89 10.27 6.39
N ARG A 160 -21.05 10.14 5.07
CA ARG A 160 -19.94 10.04 4.12
C ARG A 160 -18.93 11.18 4.19
N LEU A 161 -19.37 12.41 4.44
CA LEU A 161 -18.46 13.57 4.52
C LEU A 161 -17.57 13.48 5.75
N TYR A 162 -18.15 13.14 6.91
CA TYR A 162 -17.40 12.90 8.14
C TYR A 162 -16.38 11.78 7.95
N ALA A 163 -16.80 10.65 7.39
CA ALA A 163 -15.92 9.50 7.17
C ALA A 163 -14.79 9.81 6.18
N ALA A 164 -15.09 10.48 5.06
CA ALA A 164 -14.09 10.87 4.07
C ALA A 164 -13.05 11.83 4.65
N ILE A 165 -13.49 12.88 5.37
CA ILE A 165 -12.59 13.85 6.02
C ILE A 165 -11.74 13.15 7.09
N LYS A 166 -12.36 12.32 7.94
CA LYS A 166 -11.63 11.58 8.99
C LYS A 166 -10.57 10.66 8.39
N PHE A 167 -10.92 9.89 7.36
CA PHE A 167 -9.98 9.06 6.61
C PHE A 167 -8.79 9.86 6.07
N PHE A 168 -9.08 10.96 5.37
CA PHE A 168 -8.07 11.80 4.76
C PHE A 168 -7.14 12.44 5.79
N LEU A 169 -7.69 13.04 6.86
CA LEU A 169 -6.88 13.68 7.90
C LEU A 169 -6.03 12.68 8.68
N TYR A 170 -6.59 11.51 9.04
CA TYR A 170 -5.81 10.47 9.72
C TYR A 170 -4.60 10.05 8.89
N THR A 171 -4.82 9.74 7.62
CA THR A 171 -3.75 9.27 6.73
C THR A 171 -2.74 10.36 6.44
N LEU A 172 -3.17 11.60 6.20
CA LEU A 172 -2.29 12.74 5.96
C LEU A 172 -1.34 13.01 7.13
N VAL A 173 -1.82 12.93 8.38
CA VAL A 173 -0.96 13.13 9.56
C VAL A 173 0.17 12.10 9.60
N GLY A 174 -0.13 10.84 9.29
CA GLY A 174 0.89 9.80 9.16
C GLY A 174 1.89 10.07 8.05
N SER A 175 1.37 10.50 6.89
CA SER A 175 2.18 10.80 5.71
C SER A 175 3.14 11.96 5.91
N VAL A 176 2.80 12.97 6.71
CA VAL A 176 3.72 14.06 7.06
C VAL A 176 4.93 13.52 7.83
N GLY A 177 4.72 12.63 8.81
CA GLY A 177 5.82 11.98 9.52
C GLY A 177 6.74 11.19 8.59
N LEU A 178 6.14 10.38 7.71
CA LEU A 178 6.87 9.62 6.71
C LEU A 178 7.66 10.53 5.75
N LEU A 179 7.09 11.66 5.30
CA LEU A 179 7.76 12.63 4.43
C LEU A 179 8.98 13.26 5.11
N LEU A 180 8.87 13.65 6.38
CA LEU A 180 10.00 14.19 7.14
C LEU A 180 11.14 13.16 7.28
N GLY A 181 10.79 11.89 7.53
CA GLY A 181 11.76 10.80 7.55
C GLY A 181 12.44 10.58 6.19
N LEU A 182 11.67 10.61 5.11
CA LEU A 182 12.15 10.48 3.74
C LEU A 182 13.13 11.61 3.40
N ILE A 183 12.80 12.86 3.71
CA ILE A 183 13.66 14.03 3.49
C ILE A 183 14.97 13.89 4.28
N LYS A 184 14.91 13.44 5.53
CA LYS A 184 16.12 13.23 6.33
C LYS A 184 16.99 12.11 5.74
N LEU A 185 16.41 11.00 5.29
CA LEU A 185 17.15 9.94 4.59
C LEU A 185 17.80 10.47 3.31
N TYR A 186 17.08 11.29 2.52
CA TYR A 186 17.63 11.92 1.33
C TYR A 186 18.91 12.72 1.63
N PHE A 187 18.92 13.56 2.67
CA PHE A 187 20.15 14.28 3.06
C PHE A 187 21.26 13.34 3.52
N LEU A 188 20.94 12.23 4.18
CA LEU A 188 21.94 11.24 4.57
C LEU A 188 22.54 10.51 3.36
N THR A 189 21.83 10.41 2.23
CA THR A 189 22.42 9.85 0.98
C THR A 189 23.52 10.73 0.38
N GLN A 190 23.58 12.01 0.75
CA GLN A 190 24.61 12.95 0.30
C GLN A 190 25.87 12.91 1.17
N ASP A 191 25.80 12.28 2.34
CA ASP A 191 26.94 12.18 3.25
C ASP A 191 27.96 11.18 2.70
N ALA A 192 28.99 11.70 2.03
CA ALA A 192 30.05 10.88 1.44
C ALA A 192 30.79 10.03 2.48
N SER A 193 30.94 10.52 3.72
CA SER A 193 31.60 9.78 4.79
C SER A 193 30.79 8.53 5.14
N LEU A 194 29.48 8.69 5.32
CA LEU A 194 28.58 7.58 5.63
C LEU A 194 28.46 6.62 4.45
N VAL A 195 28.26 7.13 3.24
CA VAL A 195 28.13 6.32 2.01
C VAL A 195 29.37 5.48 1.74
N SER A 196 30.57 6.00 2.04
CA SER A 196 31.83 5.28 1.86
C SER A 196 31.98 4.04 2.75
N THR A 197 31.23 3.96 3.86
CA THR A 197 31.24 2.80 4.78
C THR A 197 30.43 1.61 4.27
N ILE A 198 29.63 1.80 3.21
CA ILE A 198 28.77 0.74 2.66
C ILE A 198 29.63 -0.28 1.90
N ALA A 199 29.79 -1.46 2.49
CA ALA A 199 30.55 -2.55 1.90
C ALA A 199 29.92 -3.07 0.58
N PRO A 200 30.72 -3.53 -0.40
CA PRO A 200 30.21 -4.17 -1.61
C PRO A 200 29.30 -5.37 -1.33
N ALA A 201 29.62 -6.17 -0.30
CA ALA A 201 28.80 -7.31 0.12
C ALA A 201 27.37 -6.89 0.54
N THR A 202 27.22 -5.74 1.20
CA THR A 202 25.92 -5.16 1.57
C THR A 202 25.11 -4.82 0.33
N LYS A 203 25.73 -4.22 -0.69
CA LYS A 203 25.07 -3.89 -1.96
C LYS A 203 24.55 -5.14 -2.65
N SER A 204 25.38 -6.19 -2.73
CA SER A 204 24.99 -7.47 -3.32
C SER A 204 23.84 -8.14 -2.56
N LEU A 205 23.88 -8.11 -1.22
CA LEU A 205 22.82 -8.66 -0.38
C LEU A 205 21.48 -7.94 -0.59
N ILE A 206 21.48 -6.61 -0.61
CA ILE A 206 20.26 -5.79 -0.75
C ILE A 206 19.69 -5.88 -2.16
N ALA A 207 20.54 -5.89 -3.18
CA ALA A 207 20.10 -6.07 -4.56
C ALA A 207 19.46 -7.45 -4.79
N GLY A 208 20.01 -8.49 -4.16
CA GLY A 208 19.56 -9.87 -4.27
C GLY A 208 19.86 -10.54 -5.61
N ASN A 209 20.05 -9.78 -6.69
CA ASN A 209 20.35 -10.30 -8.02
C ASN A 209 21.24 -9.35 -8.84
N GLY A 210 21.80 -9.86 -9.95
CA GLY A 210 22.71 -9.12 -10.83
C GLY A 210 22.11 -7.86 -11.47
N PRO A 211 20.92 -7.92 -12.11
CA PRO A 211 20.28 -6.74 -12.67
C PRO A 211 20.01 -5.62 -11.66
N ALA A 212 19.50 -5.97 -10.48
CA ALA A 212 19.24 -5.02 -9.39
C ALA A 212 20.55 -4.42 -8.85
N LEU A 213 21.62 -5.23 -8.78
CA LEU A 213 22.94 -4.75 -8.36
C LEU A 213 23.53 -3.76 -9.37
N ALA A 214 23.31 -3.99 -10.67
CA ALA A 214 23.73 -3.06 -11.71
C ALA A 214 23.01 -1.70 -11.58
N LEU A 215 21.69 -1.71 -11.35
CA LEU A 215 20.89 -0.50 -11.10
C LEU A 215 21.31 0.21 -9.80
N LEU A 216 21.63 -0.55 -8.75
CA LEU A 216 22.12 0.00 -7.50
C LEU A 216 23.47 0.70 -7.71
N ASN A 217 24.40 0.04 -8.40
CA ASN A 217 25.72 0.62 -8.69
C ASN A 217 25.65 1.87 -9.57
N SER A 218 24.75 1.91 -10.57
CA SER A 218 24.54 3.13 -11.36
C SER A 218 23.95 4.27 -10.51
N SER A 219 23.08 3.96 -9.56
CA SER A 219 22.53 4.94 -8.62
C SER A 219 23.61 5.50 -7.68
N PHE A 220 24.55 4.66 -7.22
CA PHE A 220 25.72 5.12 -6.46
C PHE A 220 26.62 6.04 -7.28
N ALA A 221 26.93 5.65 -8.52
CA ALA A 221 27.76 6.46 -9.41
C ALA A 221 27.10 7.82 -9.73
N ALA A 222 25.79 7.84 -9.97
CA ALA A 222 25.04 9.06 -10.24
C ALA A 222 25.02 10.02 -9.03
N ALA A 223 24.75 9.50 -7.83
CA ALA A 223 24.72 10.32 -6.62
C ALA A 223 26.10 10.94 -6.30
N GLN A 224 27.17 10.16 -6.43
CA GLN A 224 28.54 10.66 -6.23
C GLN A 224 28.99 11.67 -7.29
N GLY A 225 28.63 11.42 -8.57
CA GLY A 225 29.04 12.29 -9.67
C GLY A 225 28.29 13.62 -9.75
N ALA A 226 27.02 13.66 -9.37
CA ALA A 226 26.18 14.87 -9.43
C ALA A 226 26.22 15.72 -8.15
N GLY A 227 26.70 15.17 -7.03
CA GLY A 227 26.61 15.81 -5.71
C GLY A 227 25.17 15.97 -5.20
N THR A 228 24.20 15.32 -5.84
CA THR A 228 22.79 15.29 -5.43
C THR A 228 22.50 14.05 -4.60
N GLY A 229 21.43 14.08 -3.80
CA GLY A 229 20.96 12.88 -3.13
C GLY A 229 20.28 11.92 -4.11
N THR A 230 19.79 10.80 -3.60
CA THR A 230 18.99 9.85 -4.38
C THR A 230 17.81 9.36 -3.57
N PHE A 231 16.72 8.99 -4.25
CA PHE A 231 15.58 8.32 -3.63
C PHE A 231 15.51 6.83 -3.99
N ASN A 232 16.53 6.26 -4.64
CA ASN A 232 16.58 4.84 -4.93
C ASN A 232 16.48 4.02 -3.64
N ILE A 233 15.49 3.13 -3.56
CA ILE A 233 15.18 2.38 -2.33
C ILE A 233 16.36 1.49 -1.91
N MET A 234 16.97 0.78 -2.85
CA MET A 234 18.10 -0.12 -2.54
C MET A 234 19.32 0.65 -2.02
N PHE A 235 19.57 1.86 -2.55
CA PHE A 235 20.59 2.75 -2.01
C PHE A 235 20.24 3.13 -0.57
N MET A 236 19.02 3.62 -0.32
CA MET A 236 18.59 4.06 1.00
C MET A 236 18.58 2.91 2.02
N GLN A 237 18.26 1.68 1.62
CA GLN A 237 18.38 0.48 2.45
C GLN A 237 19.86 0.16 2.76
N SER A 238 20.75 0.33 1.78
CA SER A 238 22.20 0.15 1.98
C SER A 238 22.73 1.14 3.00
N LEU A 239 22.31 2.39 2.91
CA LEU A 239 22.60 3.43 3.89
C LEU A 239 22.04 3.09 5.28
N GLY A 240 20.78 2.64 5.32
CA GLY A 240 20.10 2.21 6.54
C GLY A 240 20.86 1.14 7.33
N SER A 241 21.52 0.22 6.62
CA SER A 241 22.32 -0.84 7.23
C SER A 241 23.57 -0.34 7.98
N VAL A 242 24.17 0.76 7.52
CA VAL A 242 25.38 1.33 8.14
C VAL A 242 25.06 2.35 9.22
N LEU A 243 23.87 2.98 9.20
CA LEU A 243 23.43 3.90 10.25
C LEU A 243 23.54 3.26 11.64
N PRO A 244 24.20 3.90 12.62
CA PRO A 244 24.35 3.34 13.96
C PRO A 244 23.00 3.23 14.66
N MET A 245 22.87 2.24 15.55
CA MET A 245 21.72 2.18 16.44
C MET A 245 21.79 3.37 17.40
N GLY A 246 20.70 4.12 17.50
CA GLY A 246 20.64 5.33 18.31
C GLY A 246 19.43 6.19 17.95
N THR A 247 19.34 7.36 18.57
CA THR A 247 18.19 8.26 18.47
C THR A 247 17.76 8.55 17.04
N MET A 248 18.70 8.76 16.12
CA MET A 248 18.37 9.07 14.74
C MET A 248 17.65 7.90 14.05
N GLN A 249 18.17 6.67 14.12
CA GLN A 249 17.54 5.53 13.46
C GLN A 249 16.19 5.18 14.10
N VAL A 250 16.06 5.37 15.43
CA VAL A 250 14.79 5.18 16.15
C VAL A 250 13.73 6.21 15.74
N ILE A 251 14.09 7.51 15.64
CA ILE A 251 13.16 8.55 15.18
C ILE A 251 12.73 8.27 13.73
N LEU A 252 13.66 7.92 12.85
CA LEU A 252 13.34 7.61 11.46
C LEU A 252 12.46 6.37 11.34
N PHE A 253 12.74 5.32 12.12
CA PHE A 253 11.89 4.13 12.22
C PHE A 253 10.45 4.51 12.59
N PHE A 254 10.26 5.30 13.65
CA PHE A 254 8.92 5.68 14.09
C PHE A 254 8.23 6.69 13.15
N ALA A 255 8.98 7.54 12.45
CA ALA A 255 8.45 8.44 11.44
C ALA A 255 7.83 7.66 10.26
N PHE A 256 8.52 6.64 9.75
CA PHE A 256 7.96 5.73 8.75
C PHE A 256 6.88 4.82 9.34
N ALA A 257 7.08 4.31 10.56
CA ALA A 257 6.12 3.43 11.22
C ALA A 257 4.78 4.12 11.43
N LEU A 258 4.75 5.40 11.77
CA LEU A 258 3.52 6.16 11.96
C LEU A 258 2.69 6.21 10.66
N GLY A 259 3.32 6.60 9.54
CA GLY A 259 2.66 6.65 8.24
C GLY A 259 2.08 5.30 7.80
N PHE A 260 2.83 4.22 8.03
CA PHE A 260 2.36 2.88 7.70
C PHE A 260 1.34 2.35 8.70
N ALA A 261 1.54 2.52 10.01
CA ALA A 261 0.67 1.99 11.07
C ALA A 261 -0.75 2.54 11.00
N ILE A 262 -0.91 3.80 10.58
CA ILE A 262 -2.22 4.39 10.30
C ILE A 262 -2.91 3.65 9.14
N LYS A 263 -2.19 3.32 8.04
CA LYS A 263 -2.74 2.54 6.93
C LYS A 263 -2.91 1.04 7.22
N VAL A 264 -2.16 0.47 8.17
CA VAL A 264 -2.30 -0.91 8.70
C VAL A 264 -3.47 -1.08 9.68
N PRO A 265 -4.27 -0.03 9.88
CA PRO A 265 -4.96 0.31 11.14
C PRO A 265 -4.47 -0.45 12.38
N MET A 266 -3.22 -0.25 12.79
CA MET A 266 -2.74 -0.76 14.08
C MET A 266 -3.43 -0.03 15.22
N TRP A 267 -3.65 -0.67 16.36
CA TRP A 267 -3.93 0.03 17.60
C TRP A 267 -2.75 0.94 17.96
N PRO A 268 -2.97 2.22 18.34
CA PRO A 268 -4.25 2.92 18.55
C PRO A 268 -4.80 3.68 17.31
N PHE A 269 -4.13 3.62 16.16
CA PHE A 269 -4.38 4.40 14.94
C PHE A 269 -5.50 3.86 14.02
N HIS A 270 -6.43 3.05 14.52
CA HIS A 270 -7.38 2.30 13.69
C HIS A 270 -8.77 2.95 13.57
N THR A 271 -9.08 4.01 14.33
CA THR A 271 -10.46 4.49 14.50
C THR A 271 -11.09 5.08 13.23
N TRP A 272 -10.29 5.42 12.22
CA TRP A 272 -10.78 5.87 10.93
C TRP A 272 -11.39 4.73 10.10
N LEU A 273 -10.89 3.51 10.28
CA LEU A 273 -11.20 2.36 9.41
C LEU A 273 -12.68 1.95 9.48
N PRO A 274 -13.28 1.73 10.67
CA PRO A 274 -14.68 1.32 10.74
C PRO A 274 -15.62 2.37 10.14
N ASP A 275 -15.36 3.66 10.39
CA ASP A 275 -16.20 4.74 9.86
C ASP A 275 -16.06 4.86 8.34
N ALA A 276 -14.84 4.73 7.81
CA ALA A 276 -14.61 4.72 6.36
C ALA A 276 -15.35 3.56 5.67
N HIS A 277 -15.28 2.34 6.22
CA HIS A 277 -15.96 1.18 5.63
C HIS A 277 -17.47 1.25 5.68
N VAL A 278 -18.04 1.70 6.80
CA VAL A 278 -19.49 1.82 6.98
C VAL A 278 -20.09 2.72 5.92
N GLU A 279 -19.42 3.85 5.69
CA GLU A 279 -19.90 4.87 4.76
C GLU A 279 -19.46 4.64 3.32
N ALA A 280 -18.38 3.90 3.05
CA ALA A 280 -17.95 3.64 1.68
C ALA A 280 -18.98 2.83 0.86
N PRO A 281 -19.08 3.10 -0.46
CA PRO A 281 -19.82 2.24 -1.38
C PRO A 281 -19.22 0.82 -1.38
N THR A 282 -20.01 -0.19 -1.75
CA THR A 282 -19.61 -1.61 -1.67
C THR A 282 -18.24 -1.87 -2.29
N ALA A 283 -18.05 -1.45 -3.55
CA ALA A 283 -16.78 -1.60 -4.27
C ALA A 283 -15.64 -0.76 -3.66
N GLY A 284 -15.96 0.39 -3.06
CA GLY A 284 -14.99 1.17 -2.29
C GLY A 284 -14.51 0.40 -1.06
N SER A 285 -15.40 -0.28 -0.34
CA SER A 285 -15.04 -1.15 0.79
C SER A 285 -14.23 -2.37 0.37
N VAL A 286 -14.54 -2.97 -0.79
CA VAL A 286 -13.73 -4.07 -1.35
C VAL A 286 -12.30 -3.62 -1.58
N ILE A 287 -12.08 -2.47 -2.22
CA ILE A 287 -10.73 -1.95 -2.49
C ILE A 287 -10.04 -1.51 -1.19
N LEU A 288 -10.77 -0.83 -0.29
CA LEU A 288 -10.23 -0.35 0.97
C LEU A 288 -9.69 -1.53 1.81
N ALA A 289 -10.51 -2.55 2.07
CA ALA A 289 -10.10 -3.70 2.88
C ALA A 289 -9.17 -4.65 2.13
N GLY A 290 -9.45 -4.85 0.84
CA GLY A 290 -8.72 -5.77 -0.01
C GLY A 290 -7.28 -5.33 -0.24
N ILE A 291 -7.07 -4.03 -0.47
CA ILE A 291 -5.83 -3.51 -1.04
C ILE A 291 -5.23 -2.36 -0.23
N LEU A 292 -6.00 -1.31 0.11
CA LEU A 292 -5.41 -0.11 0.73
C LEU A 292 -4.74 -0.40 2.08
N LEU A 293 -5.28 -1.35 2.85
CA LEU A 293 -4.67 -1.82 4.09
C LEU A 293 -3.29 -2.46 3.87
N LYS A 294 -3.08 -3.09 2.71
CA LYS A 294 -1.84 -3.77 2.35
C LYS A 294 -0.74 -2.80 1.98
N LEU A 295 -1.08 -1.58 1.58
CA LEU A 295 -0.09 -0.53 1.35
C LEU A 295 0.69 -0.23 2.65
N GLY A 296 0.03 -0.28 3.80
CA GLY A 296 0.69 -0.10 5.09
C GLY A 296 1.60 -1.28 5.45
N THR A 297 1.13 -2.52 5.32
CA THR A 297 1.92 -3.71 5.70
C THR A 297 3.06 -3.96 4.71
N TYR A 298 2.82 -3.74 3.41
CA TYR A 298 3.87 -3.66 2.40
C TYR A 298 4.86 -2.53 2.72
N GLY A 299 4.35 -1.41 3.25
CA GLY A 299 5.17 -0.30 3.74
C GLY A 299 6.21 -0.73 4.79
N PHE A 300 5.77 -1.49 5.79
CA PHE A 300 6.67 -2.08 6.79
C PHE A 300 7.65 -3.07 6.19
N TYR A 301 7.16 -4.00 5.38
CA TYR A 301 7.97 -5.05 4.75
C TYR A 301 9.07 -4.46 3.84
N ARG A 302 8.70 -3.51 2.98
CA ARG A 302 9.57 -3.00 1.92
C ARG A 302 10.46 -1.84 2.36
N PHE A 303 9.96 -0.96 3.22
CA PHE A 303 10.66 0.26 3.58
C PHE A 303 11.10 0.22 5.03
N ASN A 304 10.18 0.10 5.98
CA ASN A 304 10.53 0.31 7.40
C ASN A 304 11.60 -0.67 7.91
N LEU A 305 11.34 -1.98 7.76
CA LEU A 305 12.26 -3.02 8.22
C LEU A 305 13.66 -2.91 7.57
N PRO A 306 13.80 -2.84 6.23
CA PRO A 306 15.12 -2.79 5.59
C PRO A 306 15.79 -1.40 5.59
N LEU A 307 15.05 -0.29 5.73
CA LEU A 307 15.66 1.05 5.89
C LEU A 307 16.22 1.25 7.30
N PHE A 308 15.66 0.59 8.31
CA PHE A 308 16.05 0.76 9.71
C PHE A 308 16.30 -0.58 10.41
N PRO A 309 17.27 -1.39 9.92
CA PRO A 309 17.44 -2.76 10.38
C PRO A 309 17.85 -2.85 11.86
N LYS A 310 18.73 -1.97 12.37
CA LYS A 310 19.17 -2.05 13.78
C LYS A 310 18.04 -1.67 14.75
N ALA A 311 17.24 -0.65 14.42
CA ALA A 311 16.00 -0.35 15.14
C ALA A 311 14.98 -1.49 15.05
N SER A 312 14.87 -2.18 13.90
CA SER A 312 13.91 -3.27 13.72
C SER A 312 14.21 -4.51 14.57
N ILE A 313 15.48 -4.80 14.84
CA ILE A 313 15.92 -5.92 15.70
C ILE A 313 16.10 -5.54 17.17
N ASP A 314 16.05 -4.25 17.50
CA ASP A 314 16.36 -3.74 18.84
C ASP A 314 15.37 -4.20 19.92
N GLN A 315 15.92 -4.62 21.07
CA GLN A 315 15.16 -5.14 22.22
C GLN A 315 15.43 -4.37 23.52
N SER A 316 16.28 -3.34 23.52
CA SER A 316 16.75 -2.71 24.75
C SER A 316 16.87 -1.18 24.71
N TYR A 317 16.51 -0.50 23.61
CA TYR A 317 16.67 0.95 23.49
C TYR A 317 15.98 1.75 24.62
N PHE A 318 14.86 1.28 25.16
CA PHE A 318 14.13 1.90 26.28
C PHE A 318 14.45 1.25 27.63
N GLY A 319 15.66 0.69 27.78
CA GLY A 319 16.08 -0.04 28.99
C GLY A 319 15.61 -1.49 28.94
N SER A 320 14.45 -1.78 29.54
CA SER A 320 13.93 -3.16 29.66
C SER A 320 13.19 -3.68 28.42
N PHE A 321 12.97 -2.83 27.41
CA PHE A 321 12.36 -3.19 26.14
C PHE A 321 12.89 -2.30 25.01
N GLY A 322 12.73 -2.75 23.76
CA GLY A 322 13.23 -2.06 22.58
C GLY A 322 12.15 -1.70 21.59
N VAL A 323 12.59 -1.13 20.47
CA VAL A 323 11.73 -0.71 19.35
C VAL A 323 10.93 -1.90 18.80
N ARG A 324 11.55 -3.08 18.66
CA ARG A 324 10.87 -4.29 18.20
C ARG A 324 9.74 -4.70 19.15
N ASN A 325 10.00 -4.64 20.46
CA ASN A 325 9.02 -5.02 21.48
C ASN A 325 7.79 -4.11 21.42
N VAL A 326 7.97 -2.80 21.17
CA VAL A 326 6.85 -1.87 20.97
C VAL A 326 5.95 -2.35 19.83
N MET A 327 6.52 -2.70 18.68
CA MET A 327 5.73 -3.13 17.52
C MET A 327 5.00 -4.45 17.77
N ILE A 328 5.65 -5.40 18.44
CA ILE A 328 5.02 -6.66 18.85
C ILE A 328 3.86 -6.41 19.81
N ILE A 329 4.03 -5.55 20.82
CA ILE A 329 2.97 -5.21 21.77
C ILE A 329 1.77 -4.56 21.06
N LEU A 330 2.02 -3.58 20.17
CA LEU A 330 0.96 -2.94 19.41
C LEU A 330 0.22 -3.94 18.49
N ALA A 331 0.96 -4.89 17.88
CA ALA A 331 0.37 -5.96 17.07
C ALA A 331 -0.53 -6.89 17.91
N LEU A 332 -0.05 -7.33 19.07
CA LEU A 332 -0.82 -8.19 20.00
C LEU A 332 -2.09 -7.47 20.49
N ILE A 333 -1.98 -6.20 20.88
CA ILE A 333 -3.15 -5.39 21.25
C ILE A 333 -4.12 -5.30 20.08
N SER A 334 -3.64 -5.06 18.85
CA SER A 334 -4.49 -4.98 17.65
C SER A 334 -5.27 -6.27 17.40
N ILE A 335 -4.61 -7.43 17.57
CA ILE A 335 -5.24 -8.75 17.42
C ILE A 335 -6.40 -8.89 18.41
N ILE A 336 -6.13 -8.69 19.71
CA ILE A 336 -7.10 -8.90 20.78
C ILE A 336 -8.21 -7.86 20.71
N TYR A 337 -7.84 -6.58 20.65
CA TYR A 337 -8.79 -5.46 20.60
C TYR A 337 -9.69 -5.55 19.37
N GLY A 338 -9.12 -5.78 18.18
CA GLY A 338 -9.89 -5.92 16.94
C GLY A 338 -10.91 -7.06 17.02
N ALA A 339 -10.52 -8.20 17.59
CA ALA A 339 -11.41 -9.35 17.76
C ALA A 339 -12.55 -9.05 18.75
N LEU A 340 -12.24 -8.46 19.90
CA LEU A 340 -13.26 -8.07 20.89
C LEU A 340 -14.21 -7.00 20.36
N ALA A 341 -13.68 -6.00 19.64
CA ALA A 341 -14.49 -4.96 19.01
C ALA A 341 -15.41 -5.54 17.92
N ALA A 342 -14.94 -6.50 17.12
CA ALA A 342 -15.78 -7.21 16.15
C ALA A 342 -16.90 -8.00 16.85
N MET A 343 -16.57 -8.74 17.92
CA MET A 343 -17.52 -9.50 18.74
C MET A 343 -18.59 -8.60 19.37
N TYR A 344 -18.21 -7.40 19.83
CA TYR A 344 -19.15 -6.42 20.33
C TYR A 344 -20.26 -6.11 19.33
N PHE A 345 -19.95 -5.95 18.04
CA PHE A 345 -20.96 -5.71 17.00
C PHE A 345 -21.79 -6.95 16.64
N VAL A 346 -21.39 -8.15 17.04
CA VAL A 346 -22.24 -9.35 16.95
C VAL A 346 -23.30 -9.36 18.05
N VAL A 347 -22.90 -9.07 19.29
CA VAL A 347 -23.78 -9.19 20.47
C VAL A 347 -24.63 -7.94 20.68
N LYS A 348 -24.17 -6.78 20.18
CA LYS A 348 -24.92 -5.52 20.28
C LYS A 348 -26.23 -5.62 19.50
N ARG A 349 -27.34 -5.27 20.15
CA ARG A 349 -28.61 -5.02 19.47
C ARG A 349 -28.43 -3.98 18.35
N ASP A 350 -28.91 -4.31 17.15
CA ASP A 350 -28.72 -3.50 15.93
C ASP A 350 -27.23 -3.24 15.60
N GLY A 351 -26.37 -4.23 15.87
CA GLY A 351 -24.96 -4.20 15.51
C GLY A 351 -24.75 -4.05 14.00
N ASP A 352 -23.77 -3.24 13.60
CA ASP A 352 -23.49 -2.94 12.19
C ASP A 352 -22.52 -3.97 11.58
N VAL A 353 -22.97 -4.73 10.59
CA VAL A 353 -22.17 -5.78 9.93
C VAL A 353 -20.93 -5.22 9.22
N LYS A 354 -20.98 -4.00 8.65
CA LYS A 354 -19.78 -3.39 8.04
C LYS A 354 -18.74 -3.04 9.11
N LYS A 355 -19.16 -2.61 10.30
CA LYS A 355 -18.23 -2.38 11.42
C LYS A 355 -17.61 -3.68 11.91
N LEU A 356 -18.40 -4.75 12.01
CA LEU A 356 -17.90 -6.08 12.37
C LEU A 356 -16.75 -6.49 11.43
N VAL A 357 -16.97 -6.44 10.12
CA VAL A 357 -15.94 -6.83 9.12
C VAL A 357 -14.74 -5.87 9.14
N ALA A 358 -14.96 -4.58 9.40
CA ALA A 358 -13.86 -3.63 9.56
C ALA A 358 -12.98 -3.94 10.79
N TYR A 359 -13.57 -4.27 11.94
CA TYR A 359 -12.81 -4.60 13.15
C TYR A 359 -12.12 -5.97 13.06
N SER A 360 -12.71 -6.95 12.38
CA SER A 360 -12.01 -8.20 12.09
C SER A 360 -10.77 -7.97 11.20
N SER A 361 -10.81 -6.95 10.34
CA SER A 361 -9.67 -6.51 9.54
C SER A 361 -8.56 -5.89 10.40
N VAL A 362 -8.89 -5.11 11.44
CA VAL A 362 -7.92 -4.62 12.45
C VAL A 362 -7.18 -5.77 13.13
N SER A 363 -7.93 -6.80 13.56
CA SER A 363 -7.35 -7.98 14.20
C SER A 363 -6.38 -8.71 13.26
N SER A 364 -6.82 -8.94 12.02
CA SER A 364 -6.04 -9.64 11.00
C SER A 364 -4.76 -8.87 10.61
N MET A 365 -4.82 -7.54 10.49
CA MET A 365 -3.62 -6.74 10.24
C MET A 365 -2.65 -6.80 11.43
N GLY A 366 -3.14 -6.92 12.66
CA GLY A 366 -2.32 -7.24 13.82
C GLY A 366 -1.55 -8.56 13.67
N VAL A 367 -2.17 -9.60 13.10
CA VAL A 367 -1.49 -10.89 12.80
C VAL A 367 -0.39 -10.70 11.75
N VAL A 368 -0.66 -9.95 10.67
CA VAL A 368 0.38 -9.62 9.67
C VAL A 368 1.56 -8.93 10.33
N MET A 369 1.31 -7.92 11.17
CA MET A 369 2.36 -7.17 11.86
C MET A 369 3.18 -8.05 12.82
N LEU A 370 2.53 -8.95 13.56
CA LEU A 370 3.22 -9.90 14.43
C LEU A 370 4.15 -10.83 13.62
N GLY A 371 3.68 -11.31 12.46
CA GLY A 371 4.49 -12.12 11.55
C GLY A 371 5.67 -11.35 10.95
N LEU A 372 5.48 -10.08 10.56
CA LEU A 372 6.58 -9.23 10.07
C LEU A 372 7.65 -9.00 11.14
N PHE A 373 7.25 -8.71 12.38
CA PHE A 373 8.17 -8.45 13.49
C PHE A 373 8.69 -9.71 14.20
N SER A 374 8.30 -10.91 13.75
CA SER A 374 8.92 -12.16 14.18
C SER A 374 10.33 -12.34 13.61
N LEU A 375 10.65 -11.64 12.50
CA LEU A 375 11.96 -11.58 11.84
C LEU A 375 12.57 -12.95 11.55
N ASN A 376 11.72 -13.89 11.12
CA ASN A 376 12.13 -15.20 10.64
C ASN A 376 11.35 -15.57 9.37
N PRO A 377 11.88 -16.47 8.53
CA PRO A 377 11.26 -16.80 7.25
C PRO A 377 9.78 -17.22 7.36
N ASN A 378 9.46 -18.10 8.30
CA ASN A 378 8.08 -18.60 8.48
C ASN A 378 7.09 -17.49 8.85
N GLY A 379 7.50 -16.55 9.71
CA GLY A 379 6.64 -15.43 10.08
C GLY A 379 6.47 -14.41 8.96
N LEU A 380 7.51 -14.16 8.17
CA LEU A 380 7.42 -13.31 6.97
C LEU A 380 6.51 -13.95 5.91
N ASP A 381 6.69 -15.23 5.60
CA ASP A 381 5.86 -15.96 4.64
C ASP A 381 4.40 -16.03 5.11
N GLY A 382 4.18 -16.31 6.41
CA GLY A 382 2.86 -16.30 7.01
C GLY A 382 2.19 -14.92 6.97
N ALA A 383 2.94 -13.84 7.21
CA ALA A 383 2.44 -12.48 7.09
C ALA A 383 2.04 -12.14 5.65
N VAL A 384 2.88 -12.48 4.67
CA VAL A 384 2.59 -12.27 3.24
C VAL A 384 1.38 -13.08 2.80
N LEU A 385 1.30 -14.36 3.17
CA LEU A 385 0.15 -15.19 2.87
C LEU A 385 -1.13 -14.63 3.51
N HIS A 386 -1.06 -14.16 4.76
CA HIS A 386 -2.20 -13.57 5.44
C HIS A 386 -2.64 -12.24 4.82
N MET A 387 -1.71 -11.42 4.29
CA MET A 387 -2.07 -10.23 3.49
C MET A 387 -2.94 -10.61 2.29
N ILE A 388 -2.54 -11.64 1.53
CA ILE A 388 -3.29 -12.10 0.35
C ILE A 388 -4.64 -12.72 0.74
N ASN A 389 -4.63 -13.63 1.72
CA ASN A 389 -5.85 -14.27 2.20
C ASN A 389 -6.86 -13.24 2.68
N HIS A 390 -6.45 -12.29 3.51
CA HIS A 390 -7.30 -11.18 3.94
C HIS A 390 -7.80 -10.35 2.78
N GLY A 391 -6.94 -10.06 1.80
CA GLY A 391 -7.34 -9.36 0.59
C GLY A 391 -8.58 -9.99 -0.05
N ILE A 392 -8.53 -11.30 -0.22
CA ILE A 392 -9.59 -12.10 -0.85
C ILE A 392 -10.82 -12.21 0.05
N TYR A 393 -10.68 -12.73 1.28
CA TYR A 393 -11.86 -13.01 2.12
C TYR A 393 -12.54 -11.73 2.61
N SER A 394 -11.79 -10.68 2.95
CA SER A 394 -12.40 -9.42 3.43
C SER A 394 -13.09 -8.68 2.29
N GLY A 395 -12.50 -8.70 1.08
CA GLY A 395 -13.17 -8.22 -0.14
C GLY A 395 -14.47 -8.97 -0.40
N ALA A 396 -14.47 -10.31 -0.32
CA ALA A 396 -15.66 -11.12 -0.47
C ALA A 396 -16.73 -10.83 0.60
N LEU A 397 -16.33 -10.68 1.87
CA LEU A 397 -17.24 -10.33 2.96
C LEU A 397 -17.90 -8.96 2.72
N PHE A 398 -17.15 -7.93 2.34
CA PHE A 398 -17.73 -6.61 2.05
C PHE A 398 -18.67 -6.64 0.84
N LEU A 399 -18.39 -7.48 -0.16
CA LEU A 399 -19.28 -7.68 -1.30
C LEU A 399 -20.59 -8.36 -0.86
N LEU A 400 -20.52 -9.41 -0.04
CA LEU A 400 -21.72 -10.07 0.54
C LEU A 400 -22.55 -9.11 1.38
N VAL A 401 -21.90 -8.29 2.22
CA VAL A 401 -22.57 -7.26 3.01
C VAL A 401 -23.25 -6.22 2.11
N GLY A 402 -22.61 -5.84 1.00
CA GLY A 402 -23.21 -4.97 -0.01
C GLY A 402 -24.49 -5.57 -0.62
N ILE A 403 -24.45 -6.84 -1.02
CA ILE A 403 -25.61 -7.55 -1.59
C ILE A 403 -26.77 -7.62 -0.58
N ILE A 404 -26.49 -7.91 0.68
CA ILE A 404 -27.50 -7.93 1.75
C ILE A 404 -28.12 -6.54 1.91
N TYR A 405 -27.28 -5.50 1.96
CA TYR A 405 -27.74 -4.12 2.10
C TYR A 405 -28.62 -3.67 0.93
N GLU A 406 -28.27 -4.03 -0.31
CA GLU A 406 -29.09 -3.71 -1.49
C GLU A 406 -30.47 -4.36 -1.45
N ARG A 407 -30.57 -5.60 -0.95
CA ARG A 407 -31.83 -6.35 -0.91
C ARG A 407 -32.72 -6.03 0.29
N ARG A 408 -32.11 -5.62 1.41
CA ARG A 408 -32.81 -5.51 2.71
C ARG A 408 -32.78 -4.10 3.29
N HIS A 409 -31.96 -3.20 2.74
CA HIS A 409 -31.77 -1.83 3.21
C HIS A 409 -31.43 -1.70 4.70
N THR A 410 -30.89 -2.77 5.30
CA THR A 410 -30.44 -2.80 6.69
C THR A 410 -29.01 -3.32 6.77
N ARG A 411 -28.30 -2.84 7.79
CA ARG A 411 -26.95 -3.29 8.17
C ARG A 411 -26.95 -3.96 9.56
N ALA A 412 -28.13 -4.10 10.18
CA ALA A 412 -28.27 -4.74 11.47
C ALA A 412 -27.96 -6.24 11.35
N VAL A 413 -27.25 -6.78 12.33
CA VAL A 413 -26.93 -8.21 12.44
C VAL A 413 -28.18 -9.06 12.72
N ASN A 414 -29.18 -8.51 13.41
CA ASN A 414 -30.38 -9.22 13.89
C ASN A 414 -31.60 -9.03 12.99
#